data_AF-A0A4V4HED8-F1
#
_entry.id   AF-A0A4V4HED8-F1
#
_cell.length_a   1.000
_cell.length_b   1.000
_cell.length_c   1.000
_cell.angle_alpha   90.00
_cell.angle_beta   90.00
_cell.angle_gamma   90.00
#
_symmetry.space_group_name_H-M   'P 1'
#
loop_
_entity.id
_entity.type
_entity.pdbx_description
1 polymer ?
#
loop_
_entity_poly.entity_id
_entity_poly.type
_entity_poly.pdbx_seq_one_letter_code
_entity_poly.pdbx_strand_id
1 'polypeptide(L)'
;MRAAFVTLALALAVAARPSPLNRFSARQDNVALQNGKDAIALNDKFKTLTADSPCQAGDQACINGGFAQCVNGKFVVQQCAGGTTCAALPLVNSAGTTIACTTQADIDQRIAATGATDAGAAAGGNAGADNNTGNNNAGTGNAAGGAGANNAGAGGAAGADDSDPQKSLTLDPKVIADFANDGQDVPEAGQVPSLTSTNNFINFCLTRPDLPLTNGQQIRTGGSCNPAPIGLIPDVSQMPSSKFVNPVNQQQIPADTSFTITMAINNLETGFFVNANEKYFAAPQQLNAQGLIQGHSHVVVEQVTSFNQTTPNDPTKFAFFKGLNAKAANGVLSATVDKGLPAGFYKLSSINAAANHQPVIVPVAQHASLDDTVYFEVTA
;
A
#
# COMPACT_ATOMS: atom_id res chain seq x y z
N MET A 1 43.17 -76.30 10.74
CA MET A 1 42.95 -74.86 10.46
C MET A 1 41.51 -74.53 10.82
N ARG A 2 41.26 -73.53 11.68
CA ARG A 2 39.93 -72.97 11.93
C ARG A 2 40.04 -71.46 11.76
N ALA A 3 39.38 -70.91 10.74
CA ALA A 3 39.34 -69.47 10.52
C ALA A 3 38.08 -68.90 11.18
N ALA A 4 38.25 -67.86 12.00
CA ALA A 4 37.15 -67.11 12.58
C ALA A 4 36.87 -65.87 11.73
N PHE A 5 35.61 -65.62 11.39
CA PHE A 5 35.18 -64.36 10.80
C PHE A 5 34.95 -63.33 11.90
N VAL A 6 35.53 -62.13 11.73
CA VAL A 6 35.26 -60.97 12.58
C VAL A 6 34.59 -59.91 11.72
N THR A 7 33.31 -59.62 12.01
CA THR A 7 32.56 -58.52 11.40
C THR A 7 32.84 -57.23 12.15
N LEU A 8 33.43 -56.24 11.46
CA LEU A 8 33.69 -54.91 12.00
C LEU A 8 32.50 -53.98 11.68
N ALA A 9 31.74 -53.57 12.70
CA ALA A 9 30.67 -52.57 12.55
C ALA A 9 31.22 -51.16 12.79
N LEU A 10 31.09 -50.28 11.80
CA LEU A 10 31.56 -48.89 11.87
C LEU A 10 30.39 -47.96 12.22
N ALA A 11 30.38 -47.43 13.44
CA ALA A 11 29.38 -46.46 13.88
C ALA A 11 29.87 -45.02 13.61
N LEU A 12 29.19 -44.28 12.72
CA LEU A 12 29.40 -42.84 12.56
C LEU A 12 28.53 -42.07 13.58
N ALA A 13 29.18 -41.41 14.53
CA ALA A 13 28.53 -40.43 15.40
C ALA A 13 28.49 -39.06 14.70
N VAL A 14 27.29 -38.57 14.35
CA VAL A 14 27.11 -37.22 13.81
C VAL A 14 27.07 -36.21 14.96
N ALA A 15 28.14 -35.42 15.11
CA ALA A 15 28.18 -34.31 16.04
C ALA A 15 27.44 -33.09 15.46
N ALA A 16 26.17 -32.91 15.85
CA ALA A 16 25.40 -31.72 15.49
C ALA A 16 26.00 -30.48 16.19
N ARG A 17 26.62 -29.58 15.41
CA ARG A 17 27.03 -28.25 15.88
C ARG A 17 25.87 -27.27 15.70
N PRO A 18 25.40 -26.57 16.77
CA PRO A 18 24.44 -25.49 16.58
C PRO A 18 25.11 -24.35 15.80
N SER A 19 24.60 -24.07 14.60
CA SER A 19 25.00 -22.90 13.81
C SER A 19 24.08 -21.72 14.13
N PRO A 20 24.58 -20.48 14.16
CA PRO A 20 23.90 -19.38 14.86
C PRO A 20 22.70 -18.82 14.09
N LEU A 21 21.53 -18.90 14.72
CA LEU A 21 20.29 -18.18 14.34
C LEU A 21 20.43 -16.67 14.60
N ASN A 22 21.28 -15.96 13.83
CA ASN A 22 21.61 -14.55 14.10
C ASN A 22 21.58 -13.62 12.86
N ARG A 23 21.12 -14.09 11.69
CA ARG A 23 21.12 -13.29 10.44
C ARG A 23 19.78 -12.64 10.08
N PHE A 24 18.67 -13.02 10.72
CA PHE A 24 17.36 -12.39 10.48
C PHE A 24 17.20 -11.09 11.29
N SER A 25 17.56 -11.08 12.58
CA SER A 25 17.57 -9.86 13.40
C SER A 25 18.40 -8.75 12.74
N ALA A 26 19.65 -9.05 12.38
CA ALA A 26 20.59 -8.06 11.81
C ALA A 26 20.11 -7.31 10.55
N ARG A 27 19.10 -7.80 9.82
CA ARG A 27 18.43 -7.03 8.74
C ARG A 27 17.28 -6.17 9.23
N GLN A 28 16.44 -6.65 10.16
CA GLN A 28 15.39 -5.84 10.77
C GLN A 28 16.01 -4.72 11.61
N ASP A 29 17.06 -5.01 12.36
CA ASP A 29 17.84 -4.06 13.15
C ASP A 29 18.37 -2.90 12.27
N ASN A 30 18.77 -3.18 11.04
CA ASN A 30 19.31 -2.17 10.11
C ASN A 30 18.22 -1.22 9.59
N VAL A 31 17.04 -1.74 9.23
CA VAL A 31 15.90 -0.92 8.79
C VAL A 31 15.32 -0.12 9.95
N ALA A 32 15.17 -0.73 11.13
CA ALA A 32 14.73 -0.03 12.33
C ALA A 32 15.68 1.13 12.66
N LEU A 33 17.00 0.87 12.73
CA LEU A 33 18.03 1.87 12.99
C LEU A 33 18.00 3.04 11.98
N GLN A 34 17.78 2.75 10.69
CA GLN A 34 17.67 3.80 9.69
C GLN A 34 16.40 4.64 9.88
N ASN A 35 15.25 4.00 10.11
CA ASN A 35 13.99 4.70 10.40
C ASN A 35 14.11 5.60 11.64
N GLY A 36 14.85 5.17 12.67
CA GLY A 36 15.13 5.96 13.87
C GLY A 36 15.95 7.21 13.55
N LYS A 37 17.03 7.07 12.77
CA LYS A 37 17.85 8.19 12.28
C LYS A 37 17.06 9.17 11.41
N ASP A 38 16.21 8.65 10.53
CA ASP A 38 15.37 9.47 9.66
C ASP A 38 14.30 10.24 10.48
N ALA A 39 13.74 9.61 11.52
CA ALA A 39 12.81 10.27 12.45
C ALA A 39 13.48 11.39 13.25
N ILE A 40 14.69 11.15 13.76
CA ILE A 40 15.53 12.17 14.43
C ILE A 40 15.77 13.36 13.47
N ALA A 41 16.28 13.08 12.26
CA ALA A 41 16.60 14.11 11.28
C ALA A 41 15.36 14.92 10.83
N LEU A 42 14.19 14.29 10.73
CA LEU A 42 12.92 14.97 10.45
C LEU A 42 12.48 15.84 11.64
N ASN A 43 12.58 15.36 12.87
CA ASN A 43 12.27 16.16 14.07
C ASN A 43 13.22 17.36 14.21
N ASP A 44 14.50 17.21 13.86
CA ASP A 44 15.45 18.33 13.80
C ASP A 44 15.12 19.33 12.69
N LYS A 45 14.77 18.85 11.49
CA LYS A 45 14.27 19.71 10.40
C LYS A 45 13.01 20.48 10.83
N PHE A 46 12.08 19.84 11.52
CA PHE A 46 10.85 20.46 12.02
C PHE A 46 11.10 21.60 13.01
N LYS A 47 12.14 21.52 13.86
CA LYS A 47 12.56 22.62 14.75
C LYS A 47 12.97 23.90 13.98
N THR A 48 13.30 23.79 12.69
CA THR A 48 13.66 24.93 11.83
C THR A 48 12.48 25.55 11.06
N LEU A 49 11.29 24.93 11.12
CA LEU A 49 10.12 25.37 10.36
C LEU A 49 9.18 26.23 11.21
N THR A 50 8.51 27.16 10.55
CA THR A 50 7.45 28.00 11.09
C THR A 50 6.22 27.95 10.18
N ALA A 51 5.07 28.45 10.65
CA ALA A 51 3.85 28.51 9.82
C ALA A 51 4.04 29.29 8.50
N ASP A 52 4.97 30.25 8.48
CA ASP A 52 5.35 31.05 7.33
C ASP A 52 6.45 30.43 6.45
N SER A 53 7.00 29.27 6.83
CA SER A 53 7.95 28.55 5.97
C SER A 53 7.28 28.10 4.68
N PRO A 54 7.92 28.30 3.51
CA PRO A 54 7.37 27.88 2.23
C PRO A 54 7.32 26.35 2.13
N CYS A 55 6.24 25.83 1.54
CA CYS A 55 6.01 24.40 1.39
C CYS A 55 5.28 24.08 0.08
N GLN A 56 5.22 22.80 -0.28
CA GLN A 56 4.47 22.26 -1.43
C GLN A 56 3.22 21.52 -0.98
N ALA A 57 2.18 21.49 -1.81
CA ALA A 57 0.94 20.78 -1.50
C ALA A 57 1.22 19.29 -1.23
N GLY A 58 0.83 18.82 -0.03
CA GLY A 58 1.15 17.48 0.46
C GLY A 58 2.28 17.43 1.51
N ASP A 59 3.10 18.50 1.65
CA ASP A 59 4.09 18.57 2.72
C ASP A 59 3.42 18.55 4.10
N GLN A 60 4.02 17.80 5.01
CA GLN A 60 3.61 17.68 6.41
C GLN A 60 4.79 17.96 7.34
N ALA A 61 4.52 18.59 8.48
CA ALA A 61 5.54 18.95 9.47
C ALA A 61 4.97 18.96 10.89
N CYS A 62 5.86 19.06 11.87
CA CYS A 62 5.51 19.42 13.25
C CYS A 62 5.99 20.83 13.54
N ILE A 63 5.09 21.76 13.88
CA ILE A 63 5.43 23.17 14.10
C ILE A 63 4.85 23.59 15.43
N ASN A 64 5.72 24.04 16.35
CA ASN A 64 5.36 24.40 17.73
C ASN A 64 4.54 23.31 18.45
N GLY A 65 4.88 22.03 18.24
CA GLY A 65 4.18 20.86 18.79
C GLY A 65 2.84 20.52 18.12
N GLY A 66 2.32 21.35 17.21
CA GLY A 66 1.14 21.05 16.41
C GLY A 66 1.49 20.31 15.10
N PHE A 67 0.54 19.53 14.60
CA PHE A 67 0.63 18.89 13.29
C PHE A 67 0.30 19.90 12.20
N ALA A 68 1.17 20.03 11.19
CA ALA A 68 1.05 21.03 10.15
C ALA A 68 0.95 20.40 8.77
N GLN A 69 0.04 20.92 7.95
CA GLN A 69 -0.10 20.56 6.53
C GLN A 69 0.09 21.79 5.65
N CYS A 70 0.69 21.62 4.48
CA CYS A 70 0.82 22.71 3.52
C CYS A 70 -0.50 23.01 2.79
N VAL A 71 -0.98 24.25 2.93
CA VAL A 71 -2.13 24.79 2.22
C VAL A 71 -1.73 26.10 1.56
N ASN A 72 -1.90 26.22 0.24
CA ASN A 72 -1.56 27.41 -0.53
C ASN A 72 -0.12 27.92 -0.33
N GLY A 73 0.85 27.00 -0.16
CA GLY A 73 2.27 27.32 -0.01
C GLY A 73 2.73 27.71 1.39
N LYS A 74 1.84 27.66 2.40
CA LYS A 74 2.16 27.87 3.83
C LYS A 74 1.68 26.72 4.70
N PHE A 75 2.30 26.54 5.86
CA PHE A 75 1.91 25.52 6.82
C PHE A 75 0.73 25.99 7.69
N VAL A 76 -0.39 25.28 7.60
CA VAL A 76 -1.55 25.42 8.51
C VAL A 76 -1.36 24.44 9.66
N VAL A 77 -1.26 24.95 10.89
CA VAL A 77 -0.97 24.16 12.10
C VAL A 77 -2.26 23.84 12.85
N GLN A 78 -2.54 22.54 13.00
CA GLN A 78 -3.56 22.02 13.91
C GLN A 78 -2.88 21.53 15.20
N GLN A 79 -3.30 22.07 16.33
CA GLN A 79 -2.73 21.67 17.63
C GLN A 79 -3.13 20.23 18.00
N CYS A 80 -2.17 19.51 18.58
CA CYS A 80 -2.39 18.17 19.09
C CYS A 80 -3.29 18.17 20.34
N ALA A 81 -3.95 17.05 20.63
CA ALA A 81 -4.79 16.91 21.82
C ALA A 81 -3.97 17.04 23.11
N GLY A 82 -4.59 17.49 24.20
CA GLY A 82 -3.91 17.77 25.47
C GLY A 82 -3.04 16.62 25.97
N GLY A 83 -1.76 16.91 26.27
CA GLY A 83 -0.77 15.92 26.67
C GLY A 83 0.00 15.25 25.52
N THR A 84 -0.30 15.59 24.26
CA THR A 84 0.42 15.10 23.08
C THR A 84 1.09 16.23 22.29
N THR A 85 2.16 15.89 21.58
CA THR A 85 2.95 16.75 20.70
C THR A 85 3.16 16.03 19.37
N CYS A 86 3.25 16.77 18.27
CA CYS A 86 3.58 16.25 16.96
C CYS A 86 5.06 15.85 16.91
N ALA A 87 5.35 14.65 16.41
CA ALA A 87 6.69 14.23 16.02
C ALA A 87 6.68 13.29 14.80
N ALA A 88 7.82 13.25 14.09
CA ALA A 88 8.19 12.12 13.24
C ALA A 88 8.61 10.93 14.10
N LEU A 89 8.10 9.75 13.75
CA LEU A 89 8.26 8.50 14.49
C LEU A 89 8.70 7.39 13.53
N PRO A 90 9.63 6.49 13.93
CA PRO A 90 10.09 5.40 13.07
C PRO A 90 8.97 4.41 12.80
N LEU A 91 8.84 3.95 11.54
CA LEU A 91 7.97 2.82 11.21
C LEU A 91 8.59 1.51 11.72
N VAL A 92 7.75 0.63 12.25
CA VAL A 92 8.20 -0.62 12.92
C VAL A 92 8.27 -1.79 11.93
N ASN A 93 7.35 -1.82 10.95
CA ASN A 93 7.14 -2.97 10.05
C ASN A 93 7.52 -2.69 8.58
N SER A 94 8.08 -1.51 8.29
CA SER A 94 8.45 -1.06 6.95
C SER A 94 9.53 0.01 7.05
N ALA A 95 10.27 0.29 5.96
CA ALA A 95 11.17 1.43 5.91
C ALA A 95 10.40 2.77 5.94
N GLY A 96 11.01 3.81 6.50
CA GLY A 96 10.49 5.18 6.58
C GLY A 96 9.96 5.60 7.96
N THR A 97 9.29 6.73 7.98
CA THR A 97 8.76 7.40 9.19
C THR A 97 7.28 7.75 9.02
N THR A 98 6.60 8.05 10.12
CA THR A 98 5.25 8.64 10.12
C THR A 98 5.20 9.85 11.03
N ILE A 99 4.35 10.82 10.73
CA ILE A 99 4.13 12.00 11.59
C ILE A 99 2.84 11.78 12.38
N ALA A 100 2.87 11.95 13.70
CA ALA A 100 1.69 11.81 14.54
C ALA A 100 1.78 12.68 15.81
N CYS A 101 0.61 13.03 16.36
CA CYS A 101 0.49 13.52 17.73
C CYS A 101 0.64 12.35 18.71
N THR A 102 1.66 12.38 19.57
CA THR A 102 1.89 11.37 20.62
C THR A 102 2.54 11.99 21.85
N THR A 103 2.85 11.22 22.89
CA THR A 103 3.54 11.73 24.10
C THR A 103 5.07 11.76 23.90
N GLN A 104 5.78 12.63 24.63
CA GLN A 104 7.26 12.63 24.59
C GLN A 104 7.85 11.26 24.95
N ALA A 105 7.26 10.56 25.93
CA ALA A 105 7.68 9.22 26.31
C ALA A 105 7.55 8.19 25.17
N ASP A 106 6.53 8.28 24.31
CA ASP A 106 6.38 7.40 23.13
C ASP A 106 7.40 7.75 22.03
N ILE A 107 7.72 9.03 21.84
CA ILE A 107 8.81 9.46 20.93
C ILE A 107 10.13 8.82 21.38
N ASP A 108 10.49 9.05 22.64
CA ASP A 108 11.75 8.60 23.22
C ASP A 108 11.85 7.06 23.20
N GLN A 109 10.78 6.37 23.61
CA GLN A 109 10.72 4.90 23.60
C GLN A 109 10.84 4.32 22.19
N ARG A 110 10.14 4.90 21.20
CA ARG A 110 10.16 4.39 19.82
C ARG A 110 11.46 4.68 19.09
N ILE A 111 12.10 5.82 19.34
CA ILE A 111 13.45 6.09 18.82
C ILE A 111 14.46 5.16 19.49
N ALA A 112 14.47 5.06 20.83
CA ALA A 112 15.39 4.17 21.54
C ALA A 112 15.27 2.69 21.12
N ALA A 113 14.04 2.21 20.85
CA ALA A 113 13.79 0.85 20.37
C ALA A 113 14.44 0.52 19.00
N THR A 114 14.83 1.54 18.21
CA THR A 114 15.58 1.33 16.96
C THR A 114 17.09 1.20 17.14
N GLY A 115 17.61 1.52 18.33
CA GLY A 115 19.05 1.70 18.56
C GLY A 115 19.63 2.98 17.93
N ALA A 116 18.80 3.87 17.36
CA ALA A 116 19.24 5.18 16.92
C ALA A 116 19.47 6.09 18.14
N THR A 117 20.61 6.78 18.14
CA THR A 117 20.95 7.83 19.11
C THR A 117 21.23 9.11 18.34
N ASP A 118 20.76 10.25 18.85
CA ASP A 118 21.13 11.56 18.32
C ASP A 118 22.65 11.71 18.29
N ALA A 119 23.20 12.22 17.18
CA ALA A 119 24.63 12.53 17.07
C ALA A 119 25.08 13.68 18.02
N GLY A 120 24.16 14.25 18.81
CA GLY A 120 24.41 15.31 19.79
C GLY A 120 24.18 14.92 21.26
N ALA A 121 23.75 13.69 21.58
CA ALA A 121 23.39 13.29 22.95
C ALA A 121 24.47 12.41 23.61
N ALA A 122 25.61 13.00 23.97
CA ALA A 122 26.54 12.39 24.91
C ALA A 122 25.99 12.46 26.35
N ALA A 123 26.32 11.45 27.15
CA ALA A 123 25.82 11.18 28.50
C ALA A 123 25.68 12.41 29.45
N GLY A 124 24.53 12.50 30.12
CA GLY A 124 24.29 13.41 31.23
C GLY A 124 22.99 13.07 31.97
N GLY A 125 23.10 12.37 33.10
CA GLY A 125 21.94 11.96 33.89
C GLY A 125 21.59 12.91 35.04
N ASN A 126 20.42 12.62 35.62
CA ASN A 126 19.97 12.96 36.97
C ASN A 126 19.20 14.29 37.21
N ALA A 127 17.93 14.10 37.60
CA ALA A 127 17.16 14.82 38.63
C ALA A 127 17.19 16.35 38.74
N GLY A 128 16.01 16.97 38.66
CA GLY A 128 15.72 18.32 39.14
C GLY A 128 14.21 18.57 39.21
N ALA A 129 13.68 18.74 40.43
CA ALA A 129 12.26 19.01 40.67
C ALA A 129 11.98 20.50 40.91
N ASP A 130 10.68 20.81 41.01
CA ASP A 130 10.06 21.95 41.69
C ASP A 130 9.97 23.33 41.02
N ASN A 131 8.70 23.77 40.92
CA ASN A 131 8.16 25.10 41.26
C ASN A 131 8.93 26.38 40.91
N ASN A 132 8.27 27.29 40.16
CA ASN A 132 7.63 28.43 40.84
C ASN A 132 6.45 29.05 40.08
N THR A 133 5.60 29.71 40.85
CA THR A 133 4.40 30.49 40.52
C THR A 133 4.67 31.77 39.70
N GLY A 134 3.64 32.22 38.96
CA GLY A 134 3.56 33.55 38.35
C GLY A 134 2.09 33.89 38.05
N ASN A 135 1.55 34.93 38.69
CA ASN A 135 0.11 35.17 38.84
C ASN A 135 -0.37 36.41 38.03
N ASN A 136 -1.69 36.63 37.98
CA ASN A 136 -2.41 37.89 37.67
C ASN A 136 -2.56 38.31 36.17
N ASN A 137 -3.67 38.93 35.70
CA ASN A 137 -4.97 39.26 36.35
C ASN A 137 -6.08 39.74 35.35
N ALA A 138 -7.33 39.33 35.65
CA ALA A 138 -8.68 39.88 35.34
C ALA A 138 -9.11 40.43 33.97
N GLY A 139 -10.41 40.19 33.64
CA GLY A 139 -11.15 40.88 32.58
C GLY A 139 -12.54 40.33 32.23
N THR A 140 -13.49 40.43 33.17
CA THR A 140 -14.97 40.53 32.99
C THR A 140 -15.44 41.08 31.62
N GLY A 141 -16.55 40.73 30.94
CA GLY A 141 -17.79 39.92 31.14
C GLY A 141 -18.71 40.15 29.89
N ASN A 142 -20.03 39.88 29.80
CA ASN A 142 -21.04 39.17 30.60
C ASN A 142 -22.37 39.00 29.78
N ALA A 143 -23.12 37.90 29.96
CA ALA A 143 -24.54 37.66 29.56
C ALA A 143 -24.96 37.69 28.05
N ALA A 144 -26.14 37.23 27.61
CA ALA A 144 -26.98 36.05 27.96
C ALA A 144 -28.22 35.94 27.01
N GLY A 145 -28.74 34.73 26.79
CA GLY A 145 -30.18 34.47 26.54
C GLY A 145 -30.71 34.46 25.09
N GLY A 146 -31.58 33.50 24.78
CA GLY A 146 -32.36 33.48 23.52
C GLY A 146 -32.75 32.09 23.00
N ALA A 147 -33.60 31.35 23.72
CA ALA A 147 -34.16 30.08 23.20
C ALA A 147 -35.43 30.32 22.36
N GLY A 148 -35.62 29.54 21.29
CA GLY A 148 -36.83 29.57 20.48
C GLY A 148 -36.87 28.41 19.48
N ALA A 149 -37.65 27.37 19.78
CA ALA A 149 -37.90 26.27 18.85
C ALA A 149 -38.97 26.64 17.80
N ASN A 150 -38.95 25.98 16.65
CA ASN A 150 -40.12 25.30 16.09
C ASN A 150 -39.75 24.45 14.87
N ASN A 151 -40.32 23.25 14.77
CA ASN A 151 -40.00 22.23 13.78
C ASN A 151 -41.23 21.95 12.90
N ALA A 152 -41.20 22.31 11.61
CA ALA A 152 -42.18 21.89 10.60
C ALA A 152 -41.71 22.17 9.17
N GLY A 153 -42.00 21.26 8.23
CA GLY A 153 -42.01 21.54 6.79
C GLY A 153 -40.87 20.92 5.98
N ALA A 154 -41.20 19.91 5.16
CA ALA A 154 -40.25 19.25 4.27
C ALA A 154 -40.09 19.96 2.92
N GLY A 155 -38.90 19.82 2.32
CA GLY A 155 -38.72 19.84 0.86
C GLY A 155 -38.33 21.18 0.22
N GLY A 156 -37.06 21.29 -0.22
CA GLY A 156 -36.65 22.25 -1.25
C GLY A 156 -35.22 22.78 -1.13
N ALA A 157 -34.49 22.76 -2.25
CA ALA A 157 -33.18 23.40 -2.50
C ALA A 157 -32.03 22.99 -1.53
N ALA A 158 -31.19 22.01 -1.87
CA ALA A 158 -30.17 22.15 -2.92
C ALA A 158 -29.24 23.37 -2.71
N GLY A 159 -28.55 23.40 -1.57
CA GLY A 159 -27.38 24.27 -1.37
C GLY A 159 -26.18 23.75 -2.14
N ALA A 160 -26.23 23.83 -3.47
CA ALA A 160 -25.15 23.48 -4.38
C ALA A 160 -25.25 24.33 -5.66
N ASP A 161 -24.79 25.58 -5.58
CA ASP A 161 -24.19 26.27 -6.73
C ASP A 161 -22.85 25.59 -7.04
N ASP A 162 -22.94 24.35 -7.51
CA ASP A 162 -21.80 23.51 -7.87
C ASP A 162 -21.92 23.15 -9.35
N SER A 163 -21.60 24.14 -10.18
CA SER A 163 -21.51 23.99 -11.64
C SER A 163 -20.44 22.99 -12.10
N ASP A 164 -19.71 22.38 -11.17
CA ASP A 164 -18.73 21.32 -11.36
C ASP A 164 -19.28 19.99 -10.80
N PRO A 165 -19.85 19.10 -11.64
CA PRO A 165 -20.36 17.80 -11.19
C PRO A 165 -19.36 16.90 -10.46
N GLN A 166 -18.05 17.21 -10.48
CA GLN A 166 -17.01 16.43 -9.79
C GLN A 166 -16.90 16.73 -8.29
N LYS A 167 -17.58 17.78 -7.78
CA LYS A 167 -17.64 18.12 -6.35
C LYS A 167 -19.01 17.82 -5.72
N SER A 168 -20.02 17.56 -6.55
CA SER A 168 -21.37 17.23 -6.11
C SER A 168 -21.42 15.94 -5.29
N LEU A 169 -22.19 15.97 -4.21
CA LEU A 169 -22.55 14.77 -3.43
C LEU A 169 -23.84 14.09 -3.93
N THR A 170 -24.43 14.61 -5.00
CA THR A 170 -25.59 14.02 -5.69
C THR A 170 -25.22 13.58 -7.10
N LEU A 171 -25.81 12.46 -7.54
CA LEU A 171 -25.59 11.89 -8.87
C LEU A 171 -26.20 12.81 -9.95
N ASP A 172 -25.39 13.28 -10.90
CA ASP A 172 -25.88 14.03 -12.07
C ASP A 172 -26.78 13.10 -12.92
N PRO A 173 -28.01 13.51 -13.27
CA PRO A 173 -28.91 12.72 -14.12
C PRO A 173 -28.29 12.25 -15.44
N LYS A 174 -27.30 12.96 -15.99
CA LYS A 174 -26.60 12.61 -17.24
C LYS A 174 -25.73 11.37 -17.15
N VAL A 175 -25.32 10.96 -15.94
CA VAL A 175 -24.47 9.77 -15.75
C VAL A 175 -25.24 8.58 -15.20
N ILE A 176 -26.55 8.69 -14.95
CA ILE A 176 -27.37 7.56 -14.49
C ILE A 176 -27.40 6.48 -15.58
N ALA A 177 -26.90 5.30 -15.24
CA ALA A 177 -26.93 4.12 -16.08
C ALA A 177 -28.16 3.27 -15.77
N ASP A 178 -28.68 2.56 -16.77
CA ASP A 178 -29.76 1.60 -16.57
C ASP A 178 -29.19 0.28 -16.04
N PHE A 179 -29.21 0.13 -14.72
CA PHE A 179 -28.95 -1.14 -14.02
C PHE A 179 -30.23 -1.66 -13.33
N ALA A 180 -31.42 -1.31 -13.84
CA ALA A 180 -32.68 -1.77 -13.25
C ALA A 180 -33.00 -3.25 -13.55
N ASN A 181 -32.36 -3.82 -14.57
CA ASN A 181 -32.49 -5.22 -14.99
C ASN A 181 -31.37 -6.09 -14.35
N ASP A 182 -31.72 -7.27 -13.85
CA ASP A 182 -30.78 -8.20 -13.21
C ASP A 182 -30.12 -9.20 -14.17
N GLY A 183 -30.48 -9.15 -15.46
CA GLY A 183 -29.99 -10.01 -16.53
C GLY A 183 -30.74 -11.33 -16.70
N GLN A 184 -31.81 -11.59 -15.92
CA GLN A 184 -32.50 -12.90 -15.87
C GLN A 184 -33.84 -12.94 -16.63
N ASP A 185 -34.06 -12.05 -17.62
CA ASP A 185 -35.24 -12.09 -18.50
C ASP A 185 -35.39 -13.44 -19.23
N VAL A 186 -34.26 -14.09 -19.56
CA VAL A 186 -34.19 -15.44 -20.12
C VAL A 186 -33.12 -16.23 -19.35
N PRO A 187 -33.49 -16.94 -18.26
CA PRO A 187 -32.51 -17.61 -17.41
C PRO A 187 -31.76 -18.75 -18.11
N GLU A 188 -30.43 -18.72 -18.05
CA GLU A 188 -29.56 -19.83 -18.44
C GLU A 188 -29.11 -20.63 -17.19
N ALA A 189 -28.99 -21.96 -17.35
CA ALA A 189 -28.61 -22.85 -16.25
C ALA A 189 -27.22 -22.50 -15.68
N GLY A 190 -27.18 -22.07 -14.42
CA GLY A 190 -25.96 -21.70 -13.70
C GLY A 190 -25.68 -20.20 -13.64
N GLN A 191 -26.45 -19.36 -14.34
CA GLN A 191 -26.42 -17.92 -14.12
C GLN A 191 -27.10 -17.54 -12.79
N VAL A 192 -26.63 -16.46 -12.16
CA VAL A 192 -27.25 -15.85 -10.97
C VAL A 192 -27.67 -14.41 -11.30
N PRO A 193 -28.77 -13.88 -10.73
CA PRO A 193 -29.18 -12.50 -10.97
C PRO A 193 -28.11 -11.52 -10.51
N SER A 194 -27.90 -10.46 -11.30
CA SER A 194 -27.13 -9.30 -10.88
C SER A 194 -27.86 -8.56 -9.75
N LEU A 195 -27.11 -7.80 -8.94
CA LEU A 195 -27.72 -6.71 -8.20
C LEU A 195 -28.22 -5.65 -9.18
N THR A 196 -29.28 -4.95 -8.81
CA THR A 196 -29.87 -3.85 -9.59
C THR A 196 -29.72 -2.50 -8.87
N SER A 197 -29.70 -1.42 -9.64
CA SER A 197 -29.64 -0.05 -9.12
C SER A 197 -30.24 0.95 -10.11
N THR A 198 -30.91 1.97 -9.56
CA THR A 198 -31.37 3.16 -10.30
C THR A 198 -30.54 4.40 -9.96
N ASN A 199 -29.38 4.22 -9.29
CA ASN A 199 -28.50 5.29 -8.81
C ASN A 199 -27.01 4.90 -8.88
N ASN A 200 -26.62 4.10 -9.88
CA ASN A 200 -25.25 3.66 -10.15
C ASN A 200 -24.52 3.06 -8.94
N PHE A 201 -25.24 2.40 -8.03
CA PHE A 201 -24.68 1.84 -6.79
C PHE A 201 -23.95 2.85 -5.89
N ILE A 202 -24.24 4.17 -6.00
CA ILE A 202 -23.57 5.23 -5.21
C ILE A 202 -23.64 4.99 -3.69
N ASN A 203 -24.71 4.33 -3.23
CA ASN A 203 -24.95 3.98 -1.83
C ASN A 203 -24.61 2.51 -1.49
N PHE A 204 -23.97 1.75 -2.37
CA PHE A 204 -23.76 0.30 -2.19
C PHE A 204 -23.01 -0.02 -0.89
N CYS A 205 -21.99 0.74 -0.51
CA CYS A 205 -21.27 0.48 0.73
C CYS A 205 -22.14 0.66 2.00
N LEU A 206 -23.28 1.36 1.94
CA LEU A 206 -24.24 1.42 3.05
C LEU A 206 -24.96 0.08 3.29
N THR A 207 -24.95 -0.85 2.32
CA THR A 207 -25.44 -2.23 2.52
C THR A 207 -24.43 -3.11 3.26
N ARG A 208 -23.21 -2.61 3.50
CA ARG A 208 -22.13 -3.28 4.24
C ARG A 208 -21.62 -2.41 5.39
N PRO A 209 -22.48 -2.05 6.37
CA PRO A 209 -22.08 -1.23 7.52
C PRO A 209 -21.11 -1.95 8.46
N ASP A 210 -20.89 -3.25 8.26
CA ASP A 210 -19.87 -4.07 8.91
C ASP A 210 -18.45 -3.82 8.36
N LEU A 211 -18.31 -3.19 7.19
CA LEU A 211 -17.04 -2.87 6.56
C LEU A 211 -16.73 -1.37 6.60
N PRO A 212 -15.48 -0.96 6.91
CA PRO A 212 -15.06 0.42 6.72
C PRO A 212 -15.00 0.77 5.23
N LEU A 213 -15.17 2.05 4.88
CA LEU A 213 -14.92 2.53 3.53
C LEU A 213 -13.41 2.52 3.22
N THR A 214 -13.05 2.13 2.00
CA THR A 214 -11.68 2.30 1.50
C THR A 214 -11.33 3.78 1.43
N ASN A 215 -10.18 4.16 1.98
CA ASN A 215 -9.73 5.56 2.14
C ASN A 215 -8.43 5.86 1.38
N GLY A 216 -8.04 5.00 0.44
CA GLY A 216 -6.74 5.05 -0.25
C GLY A 216 -5.60 4.30 0.45
N GLN A 217 -5.80 3.79 1.67
CA GLN A 217 -4.80 2.96 2.35
C GLN A 217 -5.01 1.47 2.06
N GLN A 218 -3.92 0.70 2.12
CA GLN A 218 -3.99 -0.77 2.10
C GLN A 218 -4.53 -1.28 3.45
N ILE A 219 -5.84 -1.52 3.53
CA ILE A 219 -6.51 -2.12 4.68
C ILE A 219 -6.23 -3.63 4.68
N ARG A 220 -5.42 -4.11 5.63
CA ARG A 220 -4.89 -5.50 5.67
C ARG A 220 -5.65 -6.45 6.61
N THR A 221 -6.68 -5.98 7.30
CA THR A 221 -7.52 -6.76 8.21
C THR A 221 -8.98 -6.31 8.07
N GLY A 222 -9.95 -7.19 8.36
CA GLY A 222 -11.38 -6.88 8.37
C GLY A 222 -12.05 -6.65 7.00
N GLY A 223 -11.28 -6.30 5.96
CA GLY A 223 -11.81 -5.92 4.65
C GLY A 223 -12.25 -4.45 4.60
N SER A 224 -12.75 -4.01 3.44
CA SER A 224 -13.32 -2.67 3.25
C SER A 224 -14.25 -2.65 2.04
N CYS A 225 -15.09 -1.62 1.92
CA CYS A 225 -15.89 -1.36 0.73
C CYS A 225 -15.37 -0.11 0.00
N ASN A 226 -15.06 -0.24 -1.29
CA ASN A 226 -14.59 0.89 -2.09
C ASN A 226 -15.77 1.64 -2.74
N PRO A 227 -16.01 2.93 -2.42
CA PRO A 227 -17.03 3.72 -3.09
C PRO A 227 -16.57 4.31 -4.44
N ALA A 228 -15.28 4.25 -4.78
CA ALA A 228 -14.79 4.76 -6.05
C ALA A 228 -15.28 3.89 -7.23
N PRO A 229 -15.80 4.48 -8.33
CA PRO A 229 -16.20 3.72 -9.50
C PRO A 229 -15.00 3.09 -10.19
N ILE A 230 -15.22 1.96 -10.88
CA ILE A 230 -14.15 1.16 -11.50
C ILE A 230 -13.37 1.92 -12.58
N GLY A 231 -14.02 2.81 -13.33
CA GLY A 231 -13.42 3.71 -14.31
C GLY A 231 -13.71 3.38 -15.77
N LEU A 232 -12.88 3.94 -16.64
CA LEU A 232 -13.01 3.83 -18.09
C LEU A 232 -12.56 2.45 -18.59
N ILE A 233 -13.33 1.88 -19.52
CA ILE A 233 -13.07 0.57 -20.12
C ILE A 233 -12.51 0.81 -21.54
N PRO A 234 -11.39 0.18 -21.93
CA PRO A 234 -10.82 0.35 -23.27
C PRO A 234 -11.70 -0.28 -24.35
N ASP A 235 -11.45 0.06 -25.61
CA ASP A 235 -11.99 -0.70 -26.74
C ASP A 235 -11.37 -2.12 -26.82
N VAL A 236 -12.06 -3.06 -27.44
CA VAL A 236 -11.59 -4.46 -27.64
C VAL A 236 -10.23 -4.50 -28.34
N SER A 237 -9.95 -3.59 -29.29
CA SER A 237 -8.66 -3.50 -29.97
C SER A 237 -7.52 -2.97 -29.09
N GLN A 238 -7.84 -2.34 -27.96
CA GLN A 238 -6.90 -1.71 -27.03
C GLN A 238 -6.73 -2.51 -25.72
N MET A 239 -7.23 -3.75 -25.65
CA MET A 239 -7.00 -4.62 -24.49
C MET A 239 -5.50 -4.94 -24.33
N PRO A 240 -4.95 -4.88 -23.10
CA PRO A 240 -3.54 -5.17 -22.84
C PRO A 240 -3.23 -6.66 -22.95
N SER A 241 -1.94 -6.96 -23.18
CA SER A 241 -1.41 -8.33 -23.07
C SER A 241 0.06 -8.28 -22.66
N SER A 242 0.51 -9.31 -21.93
CA SER A 242 1.92 -9.47 -21.57
C SER A 242 2.42 -10.89 -21.82
N LYS A 243 3.74 -11.04 -21.98
CA LYS A 243 4.41 -12.35 -22.10
C LYS A 243 5.81 -12.31 -21.49
N PHE A 244 6.15 -13.27 -20.63
CA PHE A 244 7.50 -13.43 -20.13
C PHE A 244 8.46 -13.85 -21.25
N VAL A 245 9.58 -13.13 -21.34
CA VAL A 245 10.67 -13.36 -22.30
C VAL A 245 11.85 -14.05 -21.60
N ASN A 246 12.09 -13.74 -20.32
CA ASN A 246 13.00 -14.49 -19.46
C ASN A 246 12.50 -14.44 -17.99
N PRO A 247 12.55 -15.55 -17.23
CA PRO A 247 12.73 -16.91 -17.73
C PRO A 247 11.59 -17.33 -18.69
N VAL A 248 11.88 -18.23 -19.62
CA VAL A 248 10.85 -18.92 -20.42
C VAL A 248 10.29 -20.10 -19.63
N ASN A 249 9.13 -20.62 -20.06
CA ASN A 249 8.49 -21.75 -19.38
C ASN A 249 9.38 -23.02 -19.40
N GLN A 250 9.50 -23.65 -18.24
CA GLN A 250 10.37 -24.79 -17.92
C GLN A 250 11.88 -24.53 -18.11
N GLN A 251 12.32 -23.27 -18.12
CA GLN A 251 13.75 -22.96 -18.10
C GLN A 251 14.40 -23.43 -16.80
N GLN A 252 15.62 -23.95 -16.89
CA GLN A 252 16.51 -24.15 -15.75
C GLN A 252 17.46 -22.96 -15.61
N ILE A 253 17.63 -22.44 -14.39
CA ILE A 253 18.58 -21.36 -14.08
C ILE A 253 19.46 -21.73 -12.87
N PRO A 254 20.70 -21.25 -12.77
CA PRO A 254 21.59 -21.58 -11.65
C PRO A 254 21.10 -21.00 -10.31
N ALA A 255 21.24 -21.78 -9.24
CA ALA A 255 20.94 -21.37 -7.88
C ALA A 255 21.83 -20.21 -7.40
N ASP A 256 21.25 -19.37 -6.52
CA ASP A 256 21.89 -18.22 -5.86
C ASP A 256 22.62 -17.25 -6.81
N THR A 257 22.26 -17.28 -8.10
CA THR A 257 22.89 -16.52 -9.19
C THR A 257 21.93 -15.47 -9.73
N SER A 258 22.42 -14.23 -9.90
CA SER A 258 21.59 -13.13 -10.40
C SER A 258 21.03 -13.41 -11.80
N PHE A 259 19.75 -13.11 -12.00
CA PHE A 259 19.09 -13.14 -13.30
C PHE A 259 18.12 -11.97 -13.45
N THR A 260 17.75 -11.63 -14.69
CA THR A 260 16.80 -10.56 -14.98
C THR A 260 15.50 -11.16 -15.49
N ILE A 261 14.40 -10.92 -14.78
CA ILE A 261 13.05 -11.15 -15.31
C ILE A 261 12.79 -10.09 -16.38
N THR A 262 12.33 -10.51 -17.55
CA THR A 262 11.91 -9.62 -18.64
C THR A 262 10.55 -10.04 -19.17
N MET A 263 9.69 -9.06 -19.43
CA MET A 263 8.31 -9.27 -19.86
C MET A 263 7.99 -8.30 -21.00
N ALA A 264 7.61 -8.84 -22.16
CA ALA A 264 7.02 -8.05 -23.23
C ALA A 264 5.60 -7.62 -22.85
N ILE A 265 5.20 -6.41 -23.20
CA ILE A 265 3.87 -5.85 -22.90
C ILE A 265 3.36 -5.01 -24.06
N ASN A 266 2.09 -5.22 -24.43
CA ASN A 266 1.36 -4.49 -25.46
C ASN A 266 0.12 -3.83 -24.87
N ASN A 267 -0.29 -2.70 -25.46
CA ASN A 267 -1.55 -2.00 -25.18
C ASN A 267 -1.81 -1.59 -23.70
N LEU A 268 -0.75 -1.51 -22.88
CA LEU A 268 -0.78 -0.83 -21.59
C LEU A 268 0.17 0.37 -21.64
N GLU A 269 -0.32 1.58 -21.34
CA GLU A 269 0.56 2.72 -21.13
C GLU A 269 1.23 2.61 -19.76
N THR A 270 2.41 2.01 -19.75
CA THR A 270 3.22 1.75 -18.57
C THR A 270 3.96 3.00 -18.08
N GLY A 271 4.22 3.06 -16.77
CA GLY A 271 4.90 4.17 -16.10
C GLY A 271 4.01 4.94 -15.12
N PHE A 272 2.74 4.54 -14.96
CA PHE A 272 1.79 5.18 -14.08
C PHE A 272 1.64 4.36 -12.80
N PHE A 273 2.53 4.62 -11.84
CA PHE A 273 2.47 4.05 -10.49
C PHE A 273 2.10 5.15 -9.49
N VAL A 274 0.86 5.12 -8.98
CA VAL A 274 0.41 6.07 -7.94
C VAL A 274 0.82 5.53 -6.55
N ASN A 275 1.01 6.41 -5.56
CA ASN A 275 1.45 6.02 -4.20
C ASN A 275 0.52 4.96 -3.56
N ALA A 276 1.00 3.72 -3.50
CA ALA A 276 0.27 2.56 -2.99
C ALA A 276 -0.05 2.61 -1.48
N ASN A 277 0.53 3.53 -0.72
CA ASN A 277 0.25 3.67 0.72
C ASN A 277 -0.89 4.66 1.00
N GLU A 278 -1.19 5.56 0.07
CA GLU A 278 -2.08 6.72 0.27
C GLU A 278 -3.25 6.80 -0.72
N LYS A 279 -3.12 6.16 -1.90
CA LYS A 279 -4.06 6.26 -3.02
C LYS A 279 -4.42 4.89 -3.63
N TYR A 280 -4.25 3.82 -2.87
CA TYR A 280 -4.62 2.46 -3.23
C TYR A 280 -6.14 2.35 -3.51
N PHE A 281 -6.49 1.98 -4.74
CA PHE A 281 -7.85 1.96 -5.28
C PHE A 281 -8.63 3.30 -5.18
N ALA A 282 -7.94 4.41 -4.92
CA ALA A 282 -8.56 5.70 -4.60
C ALA A 282 -9.00 6.52 -5.83
N ALA A 283 -8.76 6.02 -7.04
CA ALA A 283 -9.24 6.66 -8.27
C ALA A 283 -9.58 5.62 -9.35
N PRO A 284 -10.51 5.95 -10.27
CA PRO A 284 -10.95 5.02 -11.31
C PRO A 284 -9.85 4.71 -12.34
N GLN A 285 -10.03 3.62 -13.10
CA GLN A 285 -9.18 3.31 -14.26
C GLN A 285 -9.28 4.44 -15.30
N GLN A 286 -8.13 4.86 -15.84
CA GLN A 286 -8.01 5.94 -16.81
C GLN A 286 -7.46 5.40 -18.14
N LEU A 287 -7.90 6.01 -19.23
CA LEU A 287 -7.36 5.78 -20.58
C LEU A 287 -6.64 7.04 -21.05
N ASN A 288 -5.60 6.87 -21.87
CA ASN A 288 -4.98 7.97 -22.58
C ASN A 288 -5.75 8.34 -23.87
N ALA A 289 -5.24 9.32 -24.62
CA ALA A 289 -5.86 9.81 -25.85
C ALA A 289 -5.97 8.74 -26.97
N GLN A 290 -5.24 7.63 -26.87
CA GLN A 290 -5.27 6.48 -27.78
C GLN A 290 -6.21 5.36 -27.29
N GLY A 291 -6.85 5.52 -26.13
CA GLY A 291 -7.71 4.49 -25.53
C GLY A 291 -6.94 3.38 -24.79
N LEU A 292 -5.63 3.53 -24.59
CA LEU A 292 -4.83 2.58 -23.79
C LEU A 292 -5.02 2.86 -22.30
N ILE A 293 -5.11 1.79 -21.49
CA ILE A 293 -5.14 1.91 -20.02
C ILE A 293 -3.81 2.50 -19.54
N GLN A 294 -3.89 3.48 -18.63
CA GLN A 294 -2.74 4.03 -17.93
C GLN A 294 -2.46 3.24 -16.65
N GLY A 295 -1.26 2.67 -16.55
CA GLY A 295 -0.95 1.75 -15.45
C GLY A 295 0.52 1.37 -15.31
N HIS A 296 0.71 0.23 -14.65
CA HIS A 296 2.00 -0.39 -14.37
C HIS A 296 1.80 -1.91 -14.21
N SER A 297 2.90 -2.65 -14.06
CA SER A 297 2.83 -4.09 -13.80
C SER A 297 3.60 -4.44 -12.53
N HIS A 298 3.29 -5.56 -11.92
CA HIS A 298 4.15 -6.22 -10.94
C HIS A 298 4.61 -7.58 -11.49
N VAL A 299 5.66 -8.13 -10.88
CA VAL A 299 6.04 -9.54 -11.01
C VAL A 299 6.15 -10.18 -9.64
N VAL A 300 5.64 -11.40 -9.52
CA VAL A 300 5.73 -12.22 -8.32
C VAL A 300 6.29 -13.59 -8.67
N VAL A 301 7.28 -14.04 -7.90
CA VAL A 301 7.82 -15.40 -7.97
C VAL A 301 7.38 -16.14 -6.71
N GLU A 302 6.64 -17.21 -6.89
CA GLU A 302 6.15 -18.11 -5.84
C GLU A 302 6.91 -19.43 -5.93
N GLN A 303 7.32 -20.00 -4.79
CA GLN A 303 7.87 -21.36 -4.77
C GLN A 303 6.72 -22.37 -4.92
N VAL A 304 6.92 -23.40 -5.73
CA VAL A 304 6.01 -24.55 -5.86
C VAL A 304 6.76 -25.84 -5.53
N THR A 305 6.02 -26.88 -5.16
CA THR A 305 6.58 -28.21 -4.82
C THR A 305 7.05 -28.97 -6.06
N SER A 306 6.38 -28.76 -7.20
CA SER A 306 6.75 -29.25 -8.53
C SER A 306 5.92 -28.53 -9.60
N PHE A 307 6.25 -28.69 -10.88
CA PHE A 307 5.41 -28.22 -12.00
C PHE A 307 4.02 -28.90 -12.05
N ASN A 308 3.85 -30.04 -11.40
CA ASN A 308 2.59 -30.80 -11.35
C ASN A 308 1.77 -30.52 -10.07
N GLN A 309 2.09 -29.45 -9.32
CA GLN A 309 1.36 -29.11 -8.11
C GLN A 309 -0.09 -28.72 -8.42
N THR A 310 -1.04 -29.45 -7.83
CA THR A 310 -2.49 -29.19 -7.94
C THR A 310 -3.08 -28.50 -6.72
N THR A 311 -2.35 -28.42 -5.61
CA THR A 311 -2.76 -27.66 -4.41
C THR A 311 -2.57 -26.15 -4.66
N PRO A 312 -3.54 -25.29 -4.29
CA PRO A 312 -3.36 -23.83 -4.37
C PRO A 312 -2.15 -23.34 -3.57
N ASN A 313 -1.48 -22.30 -4.09
CA ASN A 313 -0.44 -21.58 -3.35
C ASN A 313 -1.06 -20.71 -2.25
N ASP A 314 -0.26 -20.41 -1.23
CA ASP A 314 -0.58 -19.40 -0.21
C ASP A 314 -0.25 -18.00 -0.77
N PRO A 315 -1.26 -17.14 -1.04
CA PRO A 315 -1.04 -15.84 -1.68
C PRO A 315 -0.30 -14.83 -0.79
N THR A 316 -0.04 -15.17 0.48
CA THR A 316 0.78 -14.34 1.38
C THR A 316 2.28 -14.64 1.29
N LYS A 317 2.68 -15.67 0.52
CA LYS A 317 4.07 -16.15 0.43
C LYS A 317 4.63 -16.03 -0.98
N PHE A 318 5.75 -15.33 -1.11
CA PHE A 318 6.52 -15.21 -2.35
C PHE A 318 8.02 -15.27 -2.07
N ALA A 319 8.79 -15.75 -3.05
CA ALA A 319 10.25 -15.74 -3.03
C ALA A 319 10.82 -14.41 -3.56
N PHE A 320 10.11 -13.76 -4.48
CA PHE A 320 10.44 -12.43 -5.00
C PHE A 320 9.16 -11.68 -5.37
N PHE A 321 9.13 -10.37 -5.15
CA PHE A 321 8.08 -9.47 -5.63
C PHE A 321 8.71 -8.14 -6.05
N LYS A 322 8.28 -7.59 -7.18
CA LYS A 322 8.77 -6.29 -7.66
C LYS A 322 7.70 -5.53 -8.43
N GLY A 323 7.54 -4.26 -8.11
CA GLY A 323 6.81 -3.31 -8.94
C GLY A 323 7.64 -2.82 -10.13
N LEU A 324 7.04 -2.88 -11.32
CA LEU A 324 7.59 -2.46 -12.61
C LEU A 324 7.04 -1.06 -12.94
N ASN A 325 7.45 -0.09 -12.12
CA ASN A 325 6.85 1.24 -12.04
C ASN A 325 7.26 2.18 -13.18
N ALA A 326 8.28 1.81 -13.96
CA ALA A 326 8.80 2.61 -15.07
C ALA A 326 8.07 2.30 -16.38
N LYS A 327 8.13 3.23 -17.34
CA LYS A 327 7.67 2.99 -18.71
C LYS A 327 8.48 1.87 -19.36
N ALA A 328 7.81 0.96 -20.07
CA ALA A 328 8.44 -0.13 -20.80
C ALA A 328 9.41 0.41 -21.87
N ALA A 329 10.63 -0.12 -21.88
CA ALA A 329 11.64 0.18 -22.88
C ALA A 329 11.43 -0.75 -24.09
N ASN A 330 11.09 -0.18 -25.25
CA ASN A 330 10.80 -0.95 -26.47
C ASN A 330 9.75 -2.06 -26.27
N GLY A 331 8.71 -1.79 -25.47
CA GLY A 331 7.68 -2.78 -25.14
C GLY A 331 8.11 -3.85 -24.12
N VAL A 332 9.24 -3.68 -23.43
CA VAL A 332 9.73 -4.61 -22.40
C VAL A 332 9.82 -3.94 -21.03
N LEU A 333 9.30 -4.62 -20.01
CA LEU A 333 9.53 -4.33 -18.59
C LEU A 333 10.54 -5.34 -18.01
N SER A 334 11.35 -4.90 -17.04
CA SER A 334 12.43 -5.72 -16.48
C SER A 334 12.56 -5.59 -14.96
N ALA A 335 12.92 -6.67 -14.28
CA ALA A 335 13.30 -6.69 -12.87
C ALA A 335 14.48 -7.64 -12.61
N THR A 336 15.53 -7.17 -11.96
CA THR A 336 16.66 -8.01 -11.56
C THR A 336 16.35 -8.73 -10.24
N VAL A 337 16.64 -10.03 -10.20
CA VAL A 337 16.63 -10.86 -8.99
C VAL A 337 18.09 -10.97 -8.52
N ASP A 338 18.58 -9.91 -7.87
CA ASP A 338 20.02 -9.66 -7.67
C ASP A 338 20.81 -10.80 -7.00
N LYS A 339 20.14 -11.61 -6.18
CA LYS A 339 20.75 -12.70 -5.39
C LYS A 339 20.38 -14.09 -5.92
N GLY A 340 19.74 -14.15 -7.08
CA GLY A 340 19.09 -15.36 -7.56
C GLY A 340 18.03 -15.88 -6.60
N LEU A 341 17.79 -17.17 -6.66
CA LEU A 341 16.89 -17.92 -5.80
C LEU A 341 17.59 -19.22 -5.35
N PRO A 342 17.20 -19.82 -4.22
CA PRO A 342 17.64 -21.17 -3.86
C PRO A 342 17.17 -22.21 -4.89
N ALA A 343 17.78 -23.40 -4.87
CA ALA A 343 17.33 -24.50 -5.72
C ALA A 343 15.87 -24.94 -5.41
N GLY A 344 15.09 -25.21 -6.45
CA GLY A 344 13.67 -25.59 -6.34
C GLY A 344 12.83 -25.22 -7.57
N PHE A 345 11.54 -25.54 -7.51
CA PHE A 345 10.58 -25.18 -8.57
C PHE A 345 9.86 -23.87 -8.23
N TYR A 346 9.63 -23.05 -9.25
CA TYR A 346 9.05 -21.73 -9.10
C TYR A 346 7.98 -21.45 -10.17
N LYS A 347 6.99 -20.64 -9.80
CA LYS A 347 6.00 -20.03 -10.69
C LYS A 347 6.22 -18.53 -10.67
N LEU A 348 6.45 -17.92 -11.84
CA LEU A 348 6.50 -16.49 -12.05
C LEU A 348 5.21 -16.03 -12.71
N SER A 349 4.52 -15.08 -12.07
CA SER A 349 3.27 -14.48 -12.56
C SER A 349 3.43 -12.96 -12.71
N SER A 350 2.75 -12.35 -13.68
CA SER A 350 2.57 -10.89 -13.72
C SER A 350 1.36 -10.44 -12.91
N ILE A 351 1.27 -9.14 -12.64
CA ILE A 351 0.03 -8.47 -12.21
C ILE A 351 -0.06 -7.16 -12.98
N ASN A 352 -0.89 -7.08 -14.00
CA ASN A 352 -1.14 -5.86 -14.77
C ASN A 352 -2.21 -5.02 -14.07
N ALA A 353 -1.86 -3.78 -13.70
CA ALA A 353 -2.69 -2.92 -12.87
C ALA A 353 -2.87 -1.53 -13.51
N ALA A 354 -4.05 -0.94 -13.31
CA ALA A 354 -4.26 0.48 -13.58
C ALA A 354 -3.49 1.34 -12.57
N ALA A 355 -3.39 2.64 -12.84
CA ALA A 355 -2.56 3.59 -12.09
C ALA A 355 -2.69 3.52 -10.55
N ASN A 356 -3.91 3.27 -10.06
CA ASN A 356 -4.26 3.19 -8.63
C ASN A 356 -4.31 1.76 -8.07
N HIS A 357 -3.61 0.81 -8.69
CA HIS A 357 -3.39 -0.58 -8.26
C HIS A 357 -4.53 -1.58 -8.50
N GLN A 358 -5.72 -1.13 -8.92
CA GLN A 358 -6.78 -2.06 -9.31
C GLN A 358 -6.33 -2.92 -10.52
N PRO A 359 -6.73 -4.21 -10.58
CA PRO A 359 -6.53 -5.02 -11.78
C PRO A 359 -7.08 -4.31 -13.01
N VAL A 360 -6.44 -4.50 -14.17
CA VAL A 360 -6.94 -3.91 -15.42
C VAL A 360 -8.31 -4.49 -15.81
N ILE A 361 -9.25 -3.60 -16.18
CA ILE A 361 -10.64 -3.96 -16.53
C ILE A 361 -10.84 -3.74 -18.04
N VAL A 362 -11.47 -4.71 -18.70
CA VAL A 362 -11.59 -4.83 -20.17
C VAL A 362 -13.05 -5.12 -20.59
N PRO A 363 -13.46 -4.80 -21.84
CA PRO A 363 -14.89 -4.74 -22.23
C PRO A 363 -15.57 -6.09 -22.47
N VAL A 364 -14.84 -7.20 -22.58
CA VAL A 364 -15.36 -8.51 -22.99
C VAL A 364 -14.71 -9.58 -22.13
N ALA A 365 -15.49 -10.56 -21.63
CA ALA A 365 -14.99 -11.66 -20.80
C ALA A 365 -14.32 -12.81 -21.60
N GLN A 366 -14.62 -12.94 -22.90
CA GLN A 366 -13.97 -13.88 -23.81
C GLN A 366 -12.63 -13.33 -24.33
N HIS A 367 -11.64 -13.23 -23.45
CA HIS A 367 -10.27 -12.83 -23.77
C HIS A 367 -9.25 -13.84 -23.20
N ALA A 368 -8.03 -13.82 -23.72
CA ALA A 368 -6.91 -14.51 -23.07
C ALA A 368 -6.54 -13.79 -21.76
N SER A 369 -5.88 -14.48 -20.83
CA SER A 369 -5.38 -13.85 -19.60
C SER A 369 -4.59 -12.57 -19.93
N LEU A 370 -4.95 -11.48 -19.26
CA LEU A 370 -4.25 -10.19 -19.41
C LEU A 370 -2.86 -10.25 -18.75
N ASP A 371 -2.71 -11.15 -17.78
CA ASP A 371 -1.47 -11.52 -17.13
C ASP A 371 -0.83 -12.77 -17.75
N ASP A 372 0.48 -12.90 -17.64
CA ASP A 372 1.20 -14.11 -18.03
C ASP A 372 1.64 -14.94 -16.82
N THR A 373 1.95 -16.21 -17.05
CA THR A 373 2.57 -17.09 -16.06
C THR A 373 3.53 -18.07 -16.74
N VAL A 374 4.70 -18.26 -16.13
CA VAL A 374 5.68 -19.29 -16.51
C VAL A 374 6.15 -20.04 -15.26
N TYR A 375 6.44 -21.32 -15.43
CA TYR A 375 7.11 -22.12 -14.43
C TYR A 375 8.59 -22.24 -14.79
N PHE A 376 9.48 -22.31 -13.81
CA PHE A 376 10.91 -22.52 -14.04
C PHE A 376 11.54 -23.26 -12.86
N GLU A 377 12.68 -23.91 -13.10
CA GLU A 377 13.42 -24.64 -12.09
C GLU A 377 14.74 -23.92 -11.81
N VAL A 378 15.13 -23.88 -10.55
CA VAL A 378 16.42 -23.37 -10.11
C VAL A 378 17.26 -24.57 -9.69
N THR A 379 18.39 -24.77 -10.36
CA THR A 379 19.25 -25.96 -10.22
C THR A 379 20.58 -25.60 -9.58
N ALA A 380 21.12 -26.51 -8.76
CA ALA A 380 22.43 -26.35 -8.10
C ALA A 380 23.62 -26.38 -9.08
#